data_AF-A0A2X1BAQ8-F1
#
_entry.id   AF-A0A2X1BAQ8-F1
#
_cell.length_a   1.000
_cell.length_b   1.000
_cell.length_c   1.000
_cell.angle_alpha   90.00
_cell.angle_beta   90.00
_cell.angle_gamma   90.00
#
_symmetry.space_group_name_H-M   'P 1'
#
loop_
_entity.id
_entity.type
_entity.pdbx_description
1 polymer ?
#
loop_
_entity_poly.entity_id
_entity_poly.type
_entity_poly.pdbx_seq_one_letter_code
_entity_poly.pdbx_strand_id
1 'polypeptide(L)'
;MKKFAYVLMAIFTMFILPCKIYAQSEQADEQLIRDTFITILNPFIEKEIDHYYGYPKQYGLYDVKILKIVKESQFSFKVSVEVTTFEHAHSPPYSKEIITFEVSPTGVSTLRYIHEADDVEKAINAFYRATLLDIQQSFKLDLASYTSYRYDQLQYQAEINNDMKSLAMIAEEIVIHILFPERKIPYKNVIDPVTFIKGNIGYMLFKRADGTNVSYQLQKKDGTWIVKDKKSKPGKKMEDLLPWYI
;
A
#
# COMPACT_ATOMS: atom_id res chain seq x y z
N MET A 1 -0.63 -63.86 -53.00
CA MET A 1 -1.18 -64.05 -51.63
C MET A 1 -0.34 -63.39 -50.55
N LYS A 2 0.99 -63.64 -50.46
CA LYS A 2 1.85 -63.04 -49.41
C LYS A 2 1.85 -61.49 -49.39
N LYS A 3 1.87 -60.84 -50.55
CA LYS A 3 1.81 -59.35 -50.64
C LYS A 3 0.49 -58.76 -50.11
N PHE A 4 -0.64 -59.46 -50.30
CA PHE A 4 -1.94 -59.06 -49.73
C PHE A 4 -1.99 -59.25 -48.21
N ALA A 5 -1.35 -60.30 -47.69
CA ALA A 5 -1.27 -60.54 -46.26
C ALA A 5 -0.47 -59.46 -45.53
N TYR A 6 0.62 -58.94 -46.12
CA TYR A 6 1.39 -57.84 -45.54
C TYR A 6 0.62 -56.52 -45.51
N VAL A 7 -0.20 -56.24 -46.54
CA VAL A 7 -1.06 -55.05 -46.57
C VAL A 7 -2.16 -55.15 -45.52
N LEU A 8 -2.79 -56.33 -45.37
CA LEU A 8 -3.80 -56.57 -44.33
C LEU A 8 -3.22 -56.47 -42.92
N MET A 9 -2.01 -56.97 -42.70
CA MET A 9 -1.30 -56.88 -41.43
C MET A 9 -0.93 -55.43 -41.07
N ALA A 10 -0.51 -54.63 -42.04
CA ALA A 10 -0.19 -53.21 -41.85
C ALA A 10 -1.45 -52.37 -41.50
N ILE A 11 -2.58 -52.65 -42.14
CA ILE A 11 -3.86 -52.00 -41.83
C ILE A 11 -4.33 -52.39 -40.42
N PHE A 12 -4.20 -53.67 -40.05
CA PHE A 12 -4.59 -54.15 -38.72
C PHE A 12 -3.74 -53.52 -37.62
N THR A 13 -2.44 -53.29 -37.84
CA THR A 13 -1.57 -52.58 -36.88
C THR A 13 -1.93 -51.10 -36.69
N MET A 14 -2.52 -50.44 -37.70
CA MET A 14 -2.99 -49.05 -37.57
C MET A 14 -4.21 -48.93 -36.66
N PHE A 15 -5.08 -49.95 -36.60
CA PHE A 15 -6.27 -49.95 -35.75
C PHE A 15 -6.00 -50.30 -34.28
N ILE A 16 -4.81 -50.83 -33.95
CA ILE A 16 -4.45 -51.21 -32.57
C ILE A 16 -3.65 -50.10 -31.87
N LEU A 17 -3.26 -49.04 -32.57
CA LEU A 17 -2.65 -47.87 -31.92
C LEU A 17 -3.72 -47.20 -31.04
N PRO A 18 -3.54 -47.17 -29.70
CA PRO A 18 -4.46 -46.44 -28.84
C PRO A 18 -4.34 -44.96 -29.19
N CYS A 19 -5.28 -44.45 -29.98
CA CYS A 19 -5.45 -43.01 -30.11
C CYS A 19 -5.85 -42.52 -28.72
N LYS A 20 -4.92 -41.89 -28.01
CA LYS A 20 -5.24 -41.16 -26.79
C LYS A 20 -6.11 -39.98 -27.22
N ILE A 21 -7.42 -40.18 -27.23
CA ILE A 21 -8.38 -39.08 -27.26
C ILE A 21 -8.22 -38.39 -25.91
N TYR A 22 -7.47 -37.29 -25.86
CA TYR A 22 -7.54 -36.39 -24.73
C TYR A 22 -8.92 -35.74 -24.81
N ALA A 23 -9.87 -36.25 -24.03
CA ALA A 23 -11.08 -35.50 -23.75
C ALA A 23 -10.63 -34.20 -23.09
N GLN A 24 -10.88 -33.06 -23.76
CA GLN A 24 -10.75 -31.77 -23.10
C GLN A 24 -11.74 -31.79 -21.94
N SER A 25 -11.25 -31.78 -20.69
CA SER A 25 -12.12 -31.77 -19.53
C SER A 25 -12.99 -30.51 -19.60
N GLU A 26 -14.32 -30.67 -19.61
CA GLU A 26 -15.27 -29.55 -19.49
C GLU A 26 -15.18 -28.86 -18.12
N GLN A 27 -14.43 -29.43 -17.18
CA GLN A 27 -14.21 -28.85 -15.86
C GLN A 27 -13.39 -27.57 -16.01
N ALA A 28 -13.92 -26.48 -15.47
CA ALA A 28 -13.24 -25.19 -15.48
C ALA A 28 -11.86 -25.31 -14.81
N ASP A 29 -10.87 -24.71 -15.44
CA ASP A 29 -9.49 -24.67 -14.96
C ASP A 29 -9.45 -24.06 -13.56
N GLU A 30 -8.86 -24.78 -12.60
CA GLU A 30 -8.77 -24.37 -11.20
C GLU A 30 -8.05 -23.03 -11.05
N GLN A 31 -7.00 -22.78 -11.85
CA GLN A 31 -6.28 -21.51 -11.87
C GLN A 31 -7.20 -20.40 -12.40
N LEU A 32 -7.99 -20.68 -13.45
CA LEU A 32 -8.92 -19.70 -14.00
C LEU A 32 -10.03 -19.34 -12.98
N ILE A 33 -10.55 -20.33 -12.23
CA ILE A 33 -11.51 -20.11 -11.15
C ILE A 33 -10.87 -19.24 -10.06
N ARG A 34 -9.65 -19.57 -9.64
CA ARG A 34 -8.88 -18.83 -8.63
C ARG A 34 -8.67 -17.37 -9.05
N ASP A 35 -8.22 -17.14 -10.27
CA ASP A 35 -7.92 -15.80 -10.78
C ASP A 35 -9.19 -14.97 -10.97
N THR A 36 -10.27 -15.60 -11.42
CA THR A 36 -11.61 -14.97 -11.46
C THR A 36 -12.06 -14.57 -10.05
N PHE A 37 -11.86 -15.44 -9.06
CA PHE A 37 -12.27 -15.16 -7.69
C PHE A 37 -11.45 -14.03 -7.06
N ILE A 38 -10.13 -14.01 -7.28
CA ILE A 38 -9.26 -12.90 -6.86
C ILE A 38 -9.70 -11.60 -7.53
N THR A 39 -10.01 -11.63 -8.84
CA THR A 39 -10.50 -10.46 -9.58
C THR A 39 -11.79 -9.90 -8.97
N ILE A 40 -12.72 -10.77 -8.54
CA ILE A 40 -13.95 -10.36 -7.86
C ILE A 40 -13.67 -9.74 -6.49
N LEU A 41 -12.68 -10.26 -5.75
CA LEU A 41 -12.31 -9.74 -4.43
C LEU A 41 -11.47 -8.46 -4.48
N ASN A 42 -10.80 -8.18 -5.61
CA ASN A 42 -9.88 -7.04 -5.78
C ASN A 42 -10.41 -5.69 -5.23
N PRO A 43 -11.62 -5.20 -5.61
CA PRO A 43 -12.10 -3.91 -5.12
C PRO A 43 -12.30 -3.89 -3.59
N PHE A 44 -12.54 -5.04 -2.95
CA PHE A 44 -12.67 -5.14 -1.50
C PHE A 44 -11.30 -5.21 -0.81
N ILE A 45 -10.32 -5.87 -1.43
CA ILE A 45 -8.93 -5.89 -0.97
C ILE A 45 -8.34 -4.47 -1.01
N GLU A 46 -8.43 -3.81 -2.18
CA GLU A 46 -7.92 -2.46 -2.40
C GLU A 46 -8.52 -1.47 -1.39
N LYS A 47 -9.85 -1.52 -1.19
CA LYS A 47 -10.53 -0.66 -0.21
C LYS A 47 -9.99 -0.81 1.21
N GLU A 48 -9.72 -2.04 1.68
CA GLU A 48 -9.22 -2.25 3.04
C GLU A 48 -7.75 -1.83 3.19
N ILE A 49 -6.94 -2.02 2.15
CA ILE A 49 -5.56 -1.55 2.09
C ILE A 49 -5.54 -0.01 2.14
N ASP A 50 -6.30 0.65 1.28
CA ASP A 50 -6.38 2.11 1.22
C ASP A 50 -6.88 2.71 2.53
N HIS A 51 -7.83 2.04 3.18
CA HIS A 51 -8.33 2.44 4.49
C HIS A 51 -7.24 2.33 5.56
N TYR A 52 -6.47 1.24 5.59
CA TYR A 52 -5.39 1.06 6.57
C TYR A 52 -4.26 2.08 6.40
N TYR A 53 -3.77 2.25 5.17
CA TYR A 53 -2.65 3.16 4.88
C TYR A 53 -3.09 4.63 4.84
N GLY A 54 -4.36 4.90 4.54
CA GLY A 54 -4.89 6.25 4.35
C GLY A 54 -4.47 6.87 3.01
N TYR A 55 -4.03 6.06 2.05
CA TYR A 55 -3.73 6.38 0.65
C TYR A 55 -3.66 5.08 -0.17
N PRO A 56 -3.79 5.14 -1.51
CA PRO A 56 -3.67 3.97 -2.38
C PRO A 56 -2.28 3.33 -2.29
N LYS A 57 -2.25 2.05 -1.92
CA LYS A 57 -1.00 1.28 -1.79
C LYS A 57 -1.00 0.13 -2.80
N GLN A 58 0.12 -0.03 -3.52
CA GLN A 58 0.21 -1.01 -4.61
C GLN A 58 0.41 -2.43 -4.10
N TYR A 59 -0.15 -3.39 -4.83
CA TYR A 59 0.08 -4.84 -4.67
C TYR A 59 -0.15 -5.55 -6.00
N GLY A 60 0.43 -6.74 -6.17
CA GLY A 60 0.27 -7.54 -7.39
C GLY A 60 -0.90 -8.52 -7.27
N LEU A 61 -1.84 -8.50 -8.23
CA LEU A 61 -2.92 -9.49 -8.30
C LEU A 61 -2.40 -10.93 -8.41
N TYR A 62 -1.27 -11.11 -9.08
CA TYR A 62 -0.60 -12.40 -9.26
C TYR A 62 0.00 -12.95 -7.96
N ASP A 63 0.26 -12.10 -6.97
CA ASP A 63 0.84 -12.47 -5.67
C ASP A 63 -0.21 -12.70 -4.57
N VAL A 64 -1.48 -12.41 -4.85
CA VAL A 64 -2.58 -12.63 -3.90
C VAL A 64 -2.69 -14.13 -3.60
N LYS A 65 -2.70 -14.50 -2.32
CA LYS A 65 -2.87 -15.89 -1.87
C LYS A 65 -4.19 -16.04 -1.15
N ILE A 66 -4.99 -17.02 -1.57
CA ILE A 66 -6.13 -17.48 -0.77
C ILE A 66 -5.58 -18.39 0.32
N LEU A 67 -5.59 -17.93 1.56
CA LEU A 67 -5.10 -18.71 2.71
C LEU A 67 -6.12 -19.75 3.16
N LYS A 68 -7.41 -19.38 3.15
CA LYS A 68 -8.48 -20.22 3.68
C LYS A 68 -9.84 -19.86 3.10
N ILE A 69 -10.65 -20.86 2.79
CA ILE A 69 -12.08 -20.71 2.52
C ILE A 69 -12.84 -21.63 3.48
N VAL A 70 -13.76 -21.07 4.26
CA VAL A 70 -14.65 -21.82 5.16
C VAL A 70 -16.07 -21.58 4.72
N LYS A 71 -16.80 -22.66 4.44
CA LYS A 71 -18.23 -22.60 4.15
C LYS A 71 -19.01 -22.45 5.46
N GLU A 72 -19.75 -21.37 5.60
CA GLU A 72 -20.66 -21.14 6.75
C GLU A 72 -22.08 -21.62 6.42
N SER A 73 -22.52 -21.44 5.18
CA SER A 73 -23.84 -21.90 4.67
C SER A 73 -23.75 -22.28 3.19
N GLN A 74 -24.86 -22.67 2.54
CA GLN A 74 -24.85 -23.10 1.13
C GLN A 74 -24.14 -22.11 0.19
N PHE A 75 -24.29 -20.80 0.43
CA PHE A 75 -23.69 -19.72 -0.39
C PHE A 75 -23.00 -18.64 0.45
N SER A 76 -22.66 -18.93 1.71
CA SER A 76 -21.94 -18.01 2.59
C SER A 76 -20.58 -18.59 2.96
N PHE A 77 -19.53 -17.78 2.82
CA PHE A 77 -18.15 -18.20 3.03
C PHE A 77 -17.39 -17.17 3.86
N LYS A 78 -16.47 -17.64 4.70
CA LYS A 78 -15.37 -16.82 5.22
C LYS A 78 -14.13 -17.09 4.40
N VAL A 79 -13.56 -16.05 3.82
CA VAL A 79 -12.42 -16.14 2.92
C VAL A 79 -11.28 -15.30 3.47
N SER A 80 -10.15 -15.92 3.74
CA SER A 80 -8.93 -15.23 4.14
C SER A 80 -7.96 -15.15 2.97
N VAL A 81 -7.50 -13.95 2.65
CA VAL A 81 -6.48 -13.68 1.63
C VAL A 81 -5.26 -13.03 2.27
N GLU A 82 -4.09 -13.28 1.69
CA GLU A 82 -2.83 -12.57 1.95
C GLU A 82 -2.42 -11.83 0.69
N VAL A 83 -2.02 -10.56 0.84
CA VAL A 83 -1.41 -9.77 -0.21
C VAL A 83 -0.10 -9.17 0.29
N THR A 84 0.85 -8.97 -0.61
CA THR A 84 2.11 -8.26 -0.31
C THR A 84 2.05 -6.89 -0.96
N THR A 85 2.08 -5.83 -0.16
CA THR A 85 2.11 -4.45 -0.66
C THR A 85 3.52 -4.03 -0.98
N PHE A 86 3.67 -2.98 -1.78
CA PHE A 86 4.96 -2.38 -2.13
C PHE A 86 4.79 -0.90 -2.49
N GLU A 87 5.92 -0.21 -2.65
CA GLU A 87 5.98 1.16 -3.14
C GLU A 87 6.61 1.23 -4.54
N HIS A 88 6.25 2.26 -5.32
CA HIS A 88 6.84 2.55 -6.64
C HIS A 88 6.94 1.32 -7.57
N ALA A 89 8.09 1.10 -8.20
CA ALA A 89 8.35 -0.02 -9.10
C ALA A 89 8.63 -1.33 -8.33
N HIS A 90 7.68 -1.75 -7.48
CA HIS A 90 7.79 -2.96 -6.64
C HIS A 90 8.98 -2.92 -5.66
N SER A 91 9.20 -1.76 -5.05
CA SER A 91 10.22 -1.53 -4.02
C SER A 91 9.67 -1.75 -2.61
N PRO A 92 10.50 -2.10 -1.62
CA PRO A 92 10.06 -2.20 -0.23
C PRO A 92 9.56 -0.85 0.31
N PRO A 93 8.78 -0.83 1.41
CA PRO A 93 8.46 -1.97 2.28
C PRO A 93 7.48 -2.98 1.67
N TYR A 94 7.73 -4.27 1.94
CA TYR A 94 6.95 -5.42 1.48
C TYR A 94 6.04 -5.99 2.57
N SER A 95 5.09 -5.19 3.03
CA SER A 95 4.21 -5.57 4.14
C SER A 95 3.13 -6.54 3.70
N LYS A 96 2.82 -7.50 4.59
CA LYS A 96 1.77 -8.50 4.33
C LYS A 96 0.46 -8.06 4.95
N GLU A 97 -0.58 -7.99 4.12
CA GLU A 97 -1.95 -7.71 4.58
C GLU A 97 -2.77 -8.99 4.52
N ILE A 98 -3.29 -9.41 5.66
CA ILE A 98 -4.13 -10.60 5.79
C ILE A 98 -5.56 -10.14 6.07
N ILE A 99 -6.42 -10.32 5.08
CA ILE A 99 -7.80 -9.83 5.10
C ILE A 99 -8.74 -11.03 5.13
N THR A 100 -9.68 -11.02 6.07
CA THR A 100 -10.73 -12.04 6.15
C THR A 100 -12.06 -11.39 5.82
N PHE A 101 -12.69 -11.86 4.75
CA PHE A 101 -14.00 -11.42 4.28
C PHE A 101 -15.09 -12.43 4.63
N GLU A 102 -16.30 -11.92 4.83
CA GLU A 102 -17.53 -12.67 4.64
C GLU A 102 -17.99 -12.45 3.19
N VAL A 103 -18.24 -13.53 2.46
CA VAL A 103 -18.68 -13.52 1.06
C VAL A 103 -20.03 -14.24 0.98
N SER A 104 -21.05 -13.55 0.49
CA SER A 104 -22.42 -14.07 0.40
C SER A 104 -23.18 -13.48 -0.79
N PRO A 105 -24.41 -13.94 -1.09
CA PRO A 105 -25.22 -13.36 -2.17
C PRO A 105 -25.57 -11.88 -1.96
N THR A 106 -25.46 -11.37 -0.73
CA THR A 106 -25.72 -9.95 -0.42
C THR A 106 -24.50 -9.07 -0.60
N GLY A 107 -23.31 -9.65 -0.81
CA GLY A 107 -22.07 -8.92 -1.04
C GLY A 107 -20.88 -9.45 -0.25
N VAL A 108 -19.82 -8.65 -0.21
CA VAL A 108 -18.56 -8.91 0.51
C VAL A 108 -18.38 -7.88 1.61
N SER A 109 -18.10 -8.33 2.83
CA SER A 109 -17.82 -7.48 3.99
C SER A 109 -16.54 -7.93 4.69
N THR A 110 -15.83 -6.99 5.31
CA THR A 110 -14.57 -7.28 6.01
C THR A 110 -14.86 -7.69 7.44
N LEU A 111 -14.40 -8.90 7.82
CA LEU A 111 -14.48 -9.40 9.20
C LEU A 111 -13.24 -9.04 10.00
N ARG A 112 -12.06 -9.06 9.35
CA ARG A 112 -10.78 -8.83 10.02
C ARG A 112 -9.72 -8.37 9.02
N TYR A 113 -8.89 -7.43 9.47
CA TYR A 113 -7.69 -6.99 8.79
C TYR A 113 -6.49 -7.16 9.73
N ILE A 114 -5.41 -7.77 9.26
CA ILE A 114 -4.14 -7.84 9.97
C ILE A 114 -3.06 -7.31 9.05
N HIS A 115 -2.25 -6.41 9.60
CA HIS A 115 -1.04 -5.91 8.96
C HIS A 115 0.21 -6.50 9.62
N GLU A 116 1.09 -7.05 8.80
CA GLU A 116 2.41 -7.53 9.21
C GLU A 116 3.50 -6.75 8.48
N ALA A 117 4.01 -5.71 9.14
CA ALA A 117 5.11 -4.89 8.64
C ALA A 117 6.41 -5.71 8.45
N ASP A 118 7.10 -5.47 7.34
CA ASP A 118 8.48 -5.91 7.17
C ASP A 118 9.45 -5.06 8.00
N ASP A 119 10.74 -5.41 7.97
CA ASP A 119 11.75 -4.70 8.75
C ASP A 119 12.05 -3.30 8.18
N VAL A 120 11.80 -3.08 6.88
CA VAL A 120 11.97 -1.78 6.24
C VAL A 120 10.90 -0.81 6.72
N GLU A 121 9.63 -1.20 6.73
CA GLU A 121 8.54 -0.38 7.26
C GLU A 121 8.74 -0.08 8.75
N LYS A 122 9.15 -1.07 9.55
CA LYS A 122 9.47 -0.84 10.97
C LYS A 122 10.58 0.20 11.13
N ALA A 123 11.64 0.11 10.33
CA ALA A 123 12.74 1.07 10.35
C ALA A 123 12.29 2.48 9.95
N ILE A 124 11.47 2.60 8.89
CA ILE A 124 10.89 3.88 8.45
C ILE A 124 10.02 4.48 9.57
N ASN A 125 9.12 3.69 10.15
CA ASN A 125 8.23 4.14 11.21
C ASN A 125 9.01 4.55 12.47
N ALA A 126 10.05 3.80 12.85
CA ALA A 126 10.93 4.17 13.96
C ALA A 126 11.68 5.47 13.69
N PHE A 127 12.18 5.67 12.47
CA PHE A 127 12.87 6.88 12.04
C PHE A 127 11.96 8.11 12.10
N TYR A 128 10.76 8.02 11.51
CA TYR A 128 9.76 9.11 11.58
C TYR A 128 9.39 9.43 13.03
N ARG A 129 9.15 8.41 13.86
CA ARG A 129 8.82 8.61 15.28
C ARG A 129 9.94 9.33 16.03
N ALA A 130 11.19 8.87 15.91
CA ALA A 130 12.34 9.48 16.58
C ALA A 130 12.55 10.93 16.12
N THR A 131 12.41 11.19 14.82
CA THR A 131 12.58 12.52 14.24
C THR A 131 11.49 13.49 14.70
N LEU A 132 10.22 13.05 14.68
CA LEU A 132 9.10 13.87 15.14
C LEU A 132 9.21 14.19 16.65
N LEU A 133 9.66 13.24 17.46
CA LEU A 133 9.90 13.48 18.89
C LEU A 133 10.97 14.56 19.10
N ASP A 134 12.08 14.52 18.35
CA ASP A 134 13.13 15.56 18.40
C ASP A 134 12.58 16.94 18.03
N ILE A 135 11.79 17.02 16.95
CA ILE A 135 11.15 18.28 16.52
C ILE A 135 10.19 18.78 17.60
N GLN A 136 9.26 17.94 18.07
CA GLN A 136 8.26 18.31 19.08
C GLN A 136 8.92 18.79 20.38
N GLN A 137 9.97 18.11 20.85
CA GLN A 137 10.73 18.53 22.02
C GLN A 137 11.41 19.89 21.82
N SER A 138 12.04 20.11 20.65
CA SER A 138 12.72 21.37 20.36
C SER A 138 11.76 22.57 20.38
N PHE A 139 10.51 22.39 19.96
CA PHE A 139 9.48 23.43 19.95
C PHE A 139 8.54 23.41 21.15
N LYS A 140 8.69 22.45 22.08
CA LYS A 140 7.79 22.23 23.22
C LYS A 140 6.33 22.04 22.79
N LEU A 141 6.11 21.26 21.73
CA LEU A 141 4.78 20.98 21.19
C LEU A 141 4.20 19.71 21.81
N ASP A 142 2.95 19.80 22.28
CA ASP A 142 2.12 18.64 22.59
C ASP A 142 1.07 18.47 21.49
N LEU A 143 1.25 17.41 20.70
CA LEU A 143 0.41 17.11 19.53
C LEU A 143 -0.40 15.82 19.70
N ALA A 144 -0.48 15.26 20.90
CA ALA A 144 -1.18 13.99 21.14
C ALA A 144 -2.68 14.02 20.80
N SER A 145 -3.29 15.22 20.86
CA SER A 145 -4.71 15.43 20.54
C SER A 145 -4.98 15.90 19.09
N TYR A 146 -3.95 15.88 18.23
CA TYR A 146 -4.06 16.28 16.82
C TYR A 146 -4.18 15.03 15.95
N THR A 147 -4.96 15.14 14.88
CA THR A 147 -4.92 14.15 13.79
C THR A 147 -3.66 14.37 12.97
N SER A 148 -2.89 13.32 12.72
CA SER A 148 -1.64 13.39 11.95
C SER A 148 -1.79 12.77 10.56
N TYR A 149 -1.19 13.41 9.56
CA TYR A 149 -1.08 12.91 8.19
C TYR A 149 0.38 12.95 7.75
N ARG A 150 0.89 11.82 7.26
CA ARG A 150 2.11 11.80 6.42
C ARG A 150 1.84 12.49 5.09
N TYR A 151 2.90 12.79 4.35
CA TYR A 151 2.81 13.48 3.08
C TYR A 151 1.83 12.80 2.10
N ASP A 152 1.99 11.50 1.84
CA ASP A 152 1.14 10.77 0.89
C ASP A 152 -0.32 10.68 1.35
N GLN A 153 -0.54 10.49 2.64
CA GLN A 153 -1.87 10.53 3.26
C GLN A 153 -2.51 11.90 3.03
N LEU A 154 -1.75 12.99 3.21
CA LEU A 154 -2.28 14.34 3.01
C LEU A 154 -2.60 14.60 1.53
N GLN A 155 -1.76 14.12 0.60
CA GLN A 155 -2.03 14.21 -0.84
C GLN A 155 -3.34 13.49 -1.20
N TYR A 156 -3.48 12.24 -0.77
CA TYR A 156 -4.71 11.49 -1.00
C TYR A 156 -5.94 12.16 -0.39
N GLN A 157 -5.83 12.66 0.84
CA GLN A 157 -6.92 13.41 1.47
C GLN A 157 -7.28 14.67 0.68
N ALA A 158 -6.34 15.34 0.03
CA ALA A 158 -6.62 16.50 -0.82
C ALA A 158 -7.32 16.16 -2.15
N GLU A 159 -7.15 14.94 -2.65
CA GLU A 159 -7.87 14.44 -3.83
C GLU A 159 -9.35 14.21 -3.51
N ILE A 160 -9.64 13.62 -2.35
CA ILE A 160 -11.01 13.26 -1.95
C ILE A 160 -11.72 14.35 -1.13
N ASN A 161 -10.98 15.31 -0.57
CA ASN A 161 -11.50 16.39 0.26
C ASN A 161 -10.88 17.74 -0.11
N ASN A 162 -11.70 18.62 -0.71
CA ASN A 162 -11.28 19.95 -1.13
C ASN A 162 -10.69 20.81 0.01
N ASP A 163 -11.11 20.60 1.26
CA ASP A 163 -10.60 21.36 2.41
C ASP A 163 -9.11 21.08 2.70
N MET A 164 -8.58 19.96 2.23
CA MET A 164 -7.19 19.55 2.45
C MET A 164 -6.25 20.05 1.35
N LYS A 165 -6.76 20.55 0.22
CA LYS A 165 -5.96 20.99 -0.93
C LYS A 165 -4.91 22.03 -0.57
N SER A 166 -5.31 23.06 0.18
CA SER A 166 -4.38 24.12 0.61
C SER A 166 -3.26 23.59 1.51
N LEU A 167 -3.52 22.59 2.35
CA LEU A 167 -2.48 21.93 3.15
C LEU A 167 -1.53 21.10 2.30
N ALA A 168 -2.07 20.32 1.35
CA ALA A 168 -1.28 19.52 0.43
C ALA A 168 -0.36 20.39 -0.42
N MET A 169 -0.84 21.55 -0.89
CA MET A 169 0.00 22.54 -1.61
C MET A 169 1.15 23.06 -0.75
N ILE A 170 0.88 23.43 0.52
CA ILE A 170 1.94 23.88 1.44
C ILE A 170 2.99 22.77 1.65
N ALA A 171 2.52 21.53 1.82
CA ALA A 171 3.41 20.38 1.99
C ALA A 171 4.26 20.11 0.74
N GLU A 172 3.66 20.22 -0.45
CA GLU A 172 4.33 20.07 -1.73
C GLU A 172 5.39 21.15 -1.95
N GLU A 173 5.10 22.41 -1.64
CA GLU A 173 6.08 23.51 -1.70
C GLU A 173 7.32 23.23 -0.83
N ILE A 174 7.12 22.67 0.36
CA ILE A 174 8.21 22.28 1.25
C ILE A 174 9.03 21.14 0.63
N VAL A 175 8.35 20.10 0.11
CA VAL A 175 9.03 18.96 -0.51
C VAL A 175 9.87 19.43 -1.71
N ILE A 176 9.28 20.18 -2.63
CA ILE A 176 9.92 20.57 -3.90
C ILE A 176 11.03 21.60 -3.68
N HIS A 177 10.79 22.64 -2.89
CA HIS A 177 11.70 23.79 -2.83
C HIS A 177 12.68 23.75 -1.66
N ILE A 178 12.43 22.94 -0.64
CA ILE A 178 13.30 22.86 0.54
C ILE A 178 13.96 21.50 0.65
N LEU A 179 13.18 20.42 0.62
CA LEU A 179 13.69 19.09 0.95
C LEU A 179 14.36 18.41 -0.23
N PHE A 180 13.74 18.45 -1.42
CA PHE A 180 14.25 17.80 -2.61
C PHE A 180 15.68 18.25 -2.99
N PRO A 181 16.03 19.55 -2.95
CA PRO A 181 17.40 20.02 -3.20
C PRO A 181 18.44 19.50 -2.20
N GLU A 182 18.02 19.03 -1.02
CA GLU A 182 18.91 18.55 0.04
C GLU A 182 19.11 17.02 0.03
N ARG A 183 18.32 16.28 -0.78
CA ARG A 183 18.38 14.81 -0.85
C ARG A 183 19.71 14.35 -1.45
N LYS A 184 20.25 13.24 -0.94
CA LYS A 184 21.56 12.70 -1.36
C LYS A 184 21.50 11.21 -1.62
N ILE A 185 21.36 10.84 -2.89
CA ILE A 185 21.41 9.43 -3.33
C ILE A 185 22.66 8.74 -2.73
N PRO A 186 22.51 7.55 -2.12
CA PRO A 186 21.34 6.66 -2.16
C PRO A 186 20.28 6.90 -1.07
N TYR A 187 20.42 7.93 -0.23
CA TYR A 187 19.54 8.17 0.90
C TYR A 187 18.76 9.50 0.79
N LYS A 188 17.58 9.56 1.40
CA LYS A 188 16.78 10.79 1.42
C LYS A 188 17.31 11.80 2.43
N ASN A 189 17.70 11.33 3.62
CA ASN A 189 18.29 12.11 4.72
C ASN A 189 17.45 13.31 5.21
N VAL A 190 16.19 13.36 4.81
CA VAL A 190 15.18 14.34 5.22
C VAL A 190 13.91 13.57 5.57
N ILE A 191 13.04 14.19 6.38
CA ILE A 191 11.65 13.71 6.49
C ILE A 191 10.76 14.62 5.66
N ASP A 192 9.87 14.03 4.89
CA ASP A 192 8.79 14.79 4.28
C ASP A 192 7.85 15.33 5.38
N PRO A 193 7.15 16.44 5.11
CA PRO A 193 6.33 17.10 6.11
C PRO A 193 5.24 16.18 6.67
N VAL A 194 5.15 16.15 8.00
CA VAL A 194 4.05 15.52 8.73
C VAL A 194 3.15 16.61 9.27
N THR A 195 1.87 16.52 8.92
CA THR A 195 0.86 17.55 9.21
C THR A 195 -0.02 17.11 10.36
N PHE A 196 -0.17 17.98 11.35
CA PHE A 196 -0.99 17.78 12.54
C PHE A 196 -2.13 18.80 12.53
N ILE A 197 -3.38 18.34 12.64
CA ILE A 197 -4.58 19.19 12.56
C ILE A 197 -5.44 19.02 13.81
N LYS A 198 -5.94 20.13 14.36
CA LYS A 198 -6.95 20.15 15.42
C LYS A 198 -7.88 21.34 15.23
N GLY A 199 -9.09 21.08 14.73
CA GLY A 199 -10.03 22.14 14.36
C GLY A 199 -9.44 23.06 13.28
N ASN A 200 -9.35 24.37 13.56
CA ASN A 200 -8.86 25.37 12.61
C ASN A 200 -7.38 25.75 12.81
N ILE A 201 -6.64 24.97 13.60
CA ILE A 201 -5.21 25.16 13.82
C ILE A 201 -4.45 23.87 13.49
N GLY A 202 -3.19 24.02 13.10
CA GLY A 202 -2.34 22.88 12.81
C GLY A 202 -0.87 23.21 12.86
N TYR A 203 -0.06 22.18 12.67
CA TYR A 203 1.38 22.28 12.54
C TYR A 203 1.85 21.38 11.39
N MET A 204 2.82 21.85 10.63
CA MET A 204 3.55 21.01 9.69
C MET A 204 5.00 20.92 10.15
N LEU A 205 5.43 19.69 10.45
CA LEU A 205 6.75 19.42 11.01
C LEU A 205 7.59 18.70 9.97
N PHE A 206 8.81 19.18 9.76
CA PHE A 206 9.80 18.53 8.91
C PHE A 206 11.21 18.81 9.42
N LYS A 207 12.18 18.05 8.91
CA LYS A 207 13.60 18.21 9.25
C LYS A 207 14.44 18.21 8.00
N ARG A 208 15.37 19.18 7.96
CA ARG A 208 16.35 19.37 6.89
C ARG A 208 17.53 18.42 7.04
N ALA A 209 18.30 18.23 5.97
CA ALA A 209 19.41 17.27 5.94
C ALA A 209 20.56 17.65 6.90
N ASP A 210 20.68 18.93 7.25
CA ASP A 210 21.64 19.44 8.23
C ASP A 210 21.23 19.19 9.69
N GLY A 211 20.03 18.64 9.93
CA GLY A 211 19.46 18.39 11.25
C GLY A 211 18.53 19.49 11.77
N THR A 212 18.34 20.58 11.03
CA THR A 212 17.45 21.68 11.42
C THR A 212 16.01 21.20 11.54
N ASN A 213 15.43 21.36 12.73
CA ASN A 213 14.02 21.14 13.00
C ASN A 213 13.22 22.34 12.51
N VAL A 214 12.15 22.08 11.75
CA VAL A 214 11.28 23.13 11.22
C VAL A 214 9.83 22.87 11.61
N SER A 215 9.15 23.92 12.05
CA SER A 215 7.73 23.90 12.42
C SER A 215 7.03 25.05 11.73
N TYR A 216 6.07 24.73 10.87
CA TYR A 216 5.14 25.71 10.31
C TYR A 216 3.85 25.68 11.13
N GLN A 217 3.44 26.82 11.67
CA GLN A 217 2.13 26.94 12.32
C GLN A 217 1.08 27.25 11.26
N LEU A 218 0.01 26.47 11.25
CA LEU A 218 -1.06 26.53 10.27
C LEU A 218 -2.34 27.10 10.90
N GLN A 219 -3.09 27.85 10.12
CA GLN A 219 -4.40 28.35 10.51
C GLN A 219 -5.38 28.23 9.35
N LYS A 220 -6.58 27.70 9.60
CA LYS A 220 -7.68 27.71 8.64
C LYS A 220 -8.42 29.06 8.74
N LYS A 221 -8.52 29.77 7.62
CA LYS A 221 -9.29 31.01 7.45
C LYS A 221 -10.12 30.90 6.19
N ASP A 222 -11.42 31.14 6.30
CA ASP A 222 -12.35 31.15 5.15
C ASP A 222 -12.24 29.88 4.29
N GLY A 223 -12.19 28.72 4.95
CA GLY A 223 -12.06 27.42 4.28
C GLY A 223 -10.64 27.06 3.83
N THR A 224 -9.69 28.01 3.83
CA THR A 224 -8.33 27.83 3.31
C THR A 224 -7.31 27.77 4.44
N TRP A 225 -6.37 26.83 4.36
CA TRP A 225 -5.24 26.76 5.28
C TRP A 225 -4.10 27.66 4.82
N ILE A 226 -3.55 28.43 5.75
CA ILE A 226 -2.40 29.30 5.52
C ILE A 226 -1.31 29.06 6.56
N VAL A 227 -0.07 29.35 6.18
CA VAL A 227 1.05 29.38 7.12
C VAL A 227 1.02 30.69 7.89
N LYS A 228 0.77 30.60 9.20
CA LYS A 228 0.76 31.75 10.12
C LYS A 228 2.16 32.13 10.59
N ASP A 229 3.00 31.13 10.82
CA ASP A 229 4.35 31.33 11.35
C ASP A 229 5.28 30.20 10.90
N LYS A 230 6.58 30.50 10.76
CA LYS A 230 7.63 29.54 10.37
C LYS A 230 8.76 29.65 11.38
N LYS A 231 9.04 28.56 12.10
CA LYS A 231 10.14 28.51 13.07
C LYS A 231 11.13 27.42 12.71
N SER A 232 12.40 27.69 12.96
CA SER A 232 13.48 26.72 12.86
C SER A 232 14.30 26.68 14.14
N LYS A 233 14.83 25.50 14.48
CA LYS A 233 15.75 25.29 15.59
C LYS A 233 16.81 24.26 15.21
N PRO A 234 18.05 24.37 15.73
CA PRO A 234 19.01 23.28 15.63
C PRO A 234 18.41 22.00 16.23
N GLY A 235 18.62 20.87 15.57
CA GLY A 235 18.21 19.56 16.02
C GLY A 235 19.32 18.53 15.79
N LYS A 236 19.03 17.27 16.07
CA LYS A 236 19.97 16.19 15.74
C LYS A 236 20.10 16.05 14.23
N LYS A 237 21.35 15.93 13.74
CA LYS A 237 21.60 15.59 12.34
C LYS A 237 20.98 14.24 12.01
N MET A 238 20.44 14.13 10.81
CA MET A 238 19.83 12.90 10.33
C MET A 238 20.86 11.82 10.04
N GLU A 239 20.52 10.59 10.43
CA GLU A 239 21.26 9.40 10.03
C GLU A 239 20.90 9.02 8.59
N ASP A 240 21.87 8.48 7.86
CA ASP A 240 21.72 8.08 6.47
C ASP A 240 21.04 6.70 6.35
N LEU A 241 19.77 6.63 6.76
CA LEU A 241 19.02 5.37 6.89
C LEU A 241 17.84 5.23 5.93
N LEU A 242 17.19 6.34 5.55
CA LEU A 242 16.02 6.28 4.67
C LEU A 242 16.45 6.18 3.20
N PRO A 243 16.04 5.13 2.46
CA PRO A 243 16.27 5.08 1.02
C PRO A 243 15.69 6.30 0.31
N TRP A 244 16.32 6.75 -0.77
CA TRP A 244 15.94 7.98 -1.48
C TRP A 244 14.51 7.97 -2.07
N TYR A 245 13.92 6.80 -2.28
CA TYR A 245 12.58 6.60 -2.85
C TYR A 245 11.46 6.52 -1.78
N ILE A 246 11.82 6.46 -0.50
CA ILE A 246 10.88 6.60 0.64
C ILE A 246 10.62 8.08 0.90
#